data_AF-A0A7R7BB54-F1
#
_entry.id   AF-A0A7R7BB54-F1
#
_cell.length_a   1.000
_cell.length_b   1.000
_cell.length_c   1.000
_cell.angle_alpha   90.00
_cell.angle_beta   90.00
_cell.angle_gamma   90.00
#
_symmetry.space_group_name_H-M   'P 1'
#
loop_
_entity.id
_entity.type
_entity.pdbx_description
1 polymer ?
#
loop_
_entity_poly.entity_id
_entity_poly.type
_entity_poly.pdbx_seq_one_letter_code
_entity_poly.pdbx_strand_id
1 'polypeptide(L)'
;MKFLLHQGLGYSTLNQIGNYLRSHGAGHHWIERYRGDIFVFASDQADKVILRNEFSGLLEAVNEHGDGQDTKSMSEKIFNERVKLKRAYESPAADDGKRVLVDRLWPRGVKKTEAAIDHWMKELAPSTALRKWFGHDPARWEEFRRRYAAEIHEHRDQLDRLRGMIRQGAVTLVYSAHDEAHNDAVVLREILLRHR
;
A
#
# COMPACT_ATOMS: atom_id res chain seq x y z
N MET A 1 -4.15 -5.54 24.66
CA MET A 1 -4.90 -4.28 24.75
C MET A 1 -3.98 -3.14 24.35
N LYS A 2 -4.51 -2.20 23.58
CA LYS A 2 -3.78 -1.07 23.04
C LYS A 2 -4.17 0.22 23.75
N PHE A 3 -3.19 1.08 24.01
CA PHE A 3 -3.39 2.37 24.64
C PHE A 3 -2.68 3.45 23.82
N LEU A 4 -3.39 4.52 23.44
CA LEU A 4 -2.83 5.67 22.72
C LEU A 4 -2.31 6.70 23.71
N LEU A 5 -1.09 7.20 23.50
CA LEU A 5 -0.53 8.30 24.28
C LEU A 5 -1.10 9.65 23.80
N HIS A 6 -1.54 10.49 24.74
CA HIS A 6 -2.01 11.83 24.42
C HIS A 6 -0.92 12.69 23.74
N GLN A 7 -1.35 13.55 22.82
CA GLN A 7 -0.47 14.43 22.05
C GLN A 7 0.31 15.38 22.97
N GLY A 8 1.59 15.61 22.64
CA GLY A 8 2.50 16.45 23.43
C GLY A 8 3.27 15.72 24.54
N LEU A 9 3.01 14.43 24.75
CA LEU A 9 3.77 13.58 25.67
C LEU A 9 4.90 12.86 24.94
N GLY A 10 6.07 12.83 25.57
CA GLY A 10 7.33 12.43 24.93
C GLY A 10 7.94 11.15 25.47
N TYR A 11 9.23 10.96 25.14
CA TYR A 11 10.01 9.78 25.53
C TYR A 11 10.13 9.58 27.05
N SER A 12 10.15 10.67 27.82
CA SER A 12 10.19 10.63 29.29
C SER A 12 8.96 9.94 29.88
N THR A 13 7.77 10.25 29.35
CA THR A 13 6.50 9.65 29.77
C THR A 13 6.46 8.15 29.49
N LEU A 14 6.97 7.71 28.33
CA LEU A 14 7.04 6.30 27.98
C LEU A 14 7.98 5.51 28.89
N ASN A 15 9.14 6.08 29.23
CA ASN A 15 10.07 5.44 30.17
C ASN A 15 9.46 5.32 31.57
N GLN A 16 8.71 6.34 32.02
CA GLN A 16 8.00 6.30 33.28
C GLN A 16 6.95 5.19 33.30
N ILE A 17 6.12 5.10 32.24
CA ILE A 17 5.13 4.03 32.08
C ILE A 17 5.83 2.65 32.10
N GLY A 18 6.88 2.48 31.29
CA GLY A 18 7.56 1.19 31.19
C GLY A 18 8.28 0.75 32.47
N ASN A 19 8.90 1.69 33.18
CA ASN A 19 9.49 1.43 34.50
C ASN A 19 8.42 1.05 35.52
N TYR A 20 7.29 1.75 35.52
CA TYR A 20 6.21 1.47 36.45
C TYR A 20 5.63 0.07 36.22
N LEU A 21 5.40 -0.32 34.96
CA LEU A 21 4.91 -1.65 34.60
C LEU A 21 5.88 -2.76 34.99
N ARG A 22 7.19 -2.55 34.85
CA ARG A 22 8.20 -3.54 35.30
C ARG A 22 8.24 -3.71 36.82
N SER A 23 7.92 -2.67 37.58
CA SER A 23 7.99 -2.70 39.04
C SER A 23 6.68 -3.13 39.71
N HIS A 24 5.53 -2.86 39.08
CA HIS A 24 4.21 -3.05 39.69
C HIS A 24 3.29 -3.99 38.89
N GLY A 25 3.68 -4.34 37.67
CA GLY A 25 2.95 -5.24 36.78
C GLY A 25 3.78 -6.45 36.35
N ALA A 26 3.44 -7.03 35.21
CA ALA A 26 4.17 -8.14 34.60
C ALA A 26 5.36 -7.67 33.74
N GLY A 27 5.37 -6.39 33.36
CA GLY A 27 6.42 -5.81 32.52
C GLY A 27 6.37 -6.28 31.06
N HIS A 28 5.29 -6.95 30.65
CA HIS A 28 5.08 -7.50 29.32
C HIS A 28 4.36 -6.49 28.43
N HIS A 29 5.10 -5.44 28.05
CA HIS A 29 4.62 -4.39 27.17
C HIS A 29 5.60 -4.10 26.03
N TRP A 30 5.08 -3.55 24.95
CA TRP A 30 5.88 -2.98 23.87
C TRP A 30 5.27 -1.67 23.38
N ILE A 31 6.08 -0.89 22.67
CA ILE A 31 5.71 0.44 22.19
C ILE A 31 5.81 0.46 20.68
N GLU A 32 4.78 0.98 20.01
CA GLU A 32 4.80 1.21 18.57
C GLU A 32 4.57 2.69 18.26
N ARG A 33 5.15 3.14 17.15
CA ARG A 33 4.95 4.49 16.63
C ARG A 33 4.38 4.41 15.23
N TYR A 34 3.28 5.11 14.98
CA TYR A 34 2.64 5.13 13.67
C TYR A 34 2.11 6.53 13.36
N ARG A 35 2.56 7.11 12.24
CA ARG A 35 2.11 8.44 11.73
C ARG A 35 2.13 9.57 12.77
N GLY A 36 3.04 9.51 13.74
CA GLY A 36 3.17 10.52 14.80
C GLY A 36 2.51 10.11 16.12
N ASP A 37 1.64 9.10 16.10
CA ASP A 37 1.02 8.55 17.30
C ASP A 37 1.91 7.51 17.97
N ILE A 38 1.81 7.41 19.29
CA ILE A 38 2.55 6.45 20.11
C ILE A 38 1.57 5.55 20.84
N PHE A 39 1.78 4.25 20.73
CA PHE A 39 0.92 3.25 21.33
C PHE A 39 1.70 2.38 22.31
N VAL A 40 1.11 2.13 23.48
CA VAL A 40 1.59 1.16 24.47
C VAL A 40 0.68 -0.06 24.40
N PHE A 41 1.27 -1.23 24.21
CA PHE A 41 0.56 -2.50 24.17
C PHE A 41 0.86 -3.31 25.41
N ALA A 42 -0.20 -3.87 26.01
CA ALA A 42 -0.09 -4.80 27.12
C ALA A 42 -0.83 -6.10 26.78
N SER A 43 -0.11 -7.22 26.83
CA SER A 43 -0.69 -8.57 26.63
C SER A 43 -1.23 -9.15 27.93
N ASP A 44 -0.59 -8.84 29.06
CA ASP A 44 -0.94 -9.33 30.40
C ASP A 44 -2.09 -8.54 31.06
N GLN A 45 -2.89 -9.20 31.90
CA GLN A 45 -4.03 -8.58 32.56
C GLN A 45 -3.64 -7.56 33.63
N ALA A 46 -2.55 -7.79 34.37
CA ALA A 46 -2.07 -6.85 35.39
C ALA A 46 -1.63 -5.52 34.76
N ASP A 47 -0.85 -5.61 33.67
CA ASP A 47 -0.39 -4.42 32.93
C ASP A 47 -1.58 -3.63 32.34
N LYS A 48 -2.62 -4.31 31.84
CA LYS A 48 -3.85 -3.65 31.34
C LYS A 48 -4.59 -2.86 32.41
N VAL A 49 -4.70 -3.42 33.63
CA VAL A 49 -5.38 -2.76 34.75
C VAL A 49 -4.60 -1.53 35.19
N ILE A 50 -3.27 -1.65 35.29
CA ILE A 50 -2.37 -0.54 35.64
C ILE A 50 -2.49 0.59 34.60
N LEU A 51 -2.40 0.27 33.31
CA LEU A 51 -2.50 1.26 32.24
C LEU A 51 -3.85 1.98 32.23
N ARG A 52 -4.94 1.27 32.53
CA ARG A 52 -6.29 1.86 32.58
C ARG A 52 -6.50 2.76 33.79
N ASN A 53 -5.95 2.40 34.94
CA ASN A 53 -6.24 3.11 36.19
C ASN A 53 -5.21 4.22 36.42
N GLU A 54 -3.93 3.85 36.51
CA GLU A 54 -2.84 4.74 36.92
C GLU A 54 -2.45 5.73 35.81
N PHE A 55 -2.69 5.38 34.55
CA PHE A 55 -2.24 6.15 33.39
C PHE A 55 -3.39 6.72 32.53
N SER A 56 -4.63 6.69 33.01
CA SER A 56 -5.81 7.21 32.27
C SER A 56 -5.70 8.68 31.86
N GLY A 57 -4.97 9.52 32.60
CA GLY A 57 -4.72 10.91 32.23
C GLY A 57 -3.68 11.11 31.11
N LEU A 58 -2.91 10.07 30.80
CA LEU A 58 -1.83 10.09 29.81
C LEU A 58 -2.15 9.19 28.61
N LEU A 59 -3.00 8.19 28.80
CA LEU A 59 -3.33 7.15 27.87
C LEU A 59 -4.84 7.02 27.66
N GLU A 60 -5.23 6.87 26.40
CA GLU A 60 -6.59 6.50 26.03
C GLU A 60 -6.64 4.99 25.69
N ALA A 61 -7.53 4.26 26.36
CA ALA A 61 -7.77 2.85 26.10
C ALA A 61 -8.45 2.67 24.74
N VAL A 62 -7.79 1.97 23.82
CA VAL A 62 -8.34 1.65 22.50
C VAL A 62 -8.79 0.19 22.52
N ASN A 63 -10.10 -0.05 22.37
CA ASN A 63 -10.67 -1.40 22.44
C ASN A 63 -10.09 -2.30 21.33
N GLU A 64 -9.70 -3.53 21.69
CA GLU A 64 -9.20 -4.55 20.75
C GLU A 64 -10.33 -5.34 20.05
N HIS A 65 -11.54 -4.79 19.95
CA HIS A 65 -12.62 -5.36 19.16
C HIS A 65 -13.07 -4.33 18.11
N GLY A 66 -12.56 -4.48 16.89
CA GLY A 66 -13.17 -3.89 15.69
C GLY A 66 -12.50 -2.67 15.05
N ASP A 67 -11.18 -2.46 15.12
CA ASP A 67 -10.58 -1.32 14.39
C ASP A 67 -9.20 -1.57 13.76
N GLY A 68 -8.44 -2.56 14.21
CA GLY A 68 -7.14 -2.90 13.59
C GLY A 68 -7.29 -3.67 12.27
N GLN A 69 -8.35 -4.47 12.13
CA GLN A 69 -8.70 -5.12 10.87
C GLN A 69 -9.60 -4.23 10.02
N ASP A 70 -10.50 -3.43 10.58
CA ASP A 70 -11.41 -2.58 9.80
C ASP A 70 -10.74 -1.32 9.23
N THR A 71 -9.80 -0.68 9.95
CA THR A 71 -9.02 0.42 9.35
C THR A 71 -7.96 -0.07 8.38
N LYS A 72 -7.35 -1.24 8.64
CA LYS A 72 -6.45 -1.90 7.68
C LYS A 72 -7.23 -2.36 6.44
N SER A 73 -8.36 -3.04 6.62
CA SER A 73 -9.26 -3.48 5.55
C SER A 73 -9.86 -2.31 4.78
N MET A 74 -10.27 -1.23 5.45
CA MET A 74 -10.78 -0.02 4.80
C MET A 74 -9.67 0.72 4.05
N SER A 75 -8.47 0.86 4.64
CA SER A 75 -7.34 1.49 3.93
C SER A 75 -6.82 0.62 2.77
N GLU A 76 -6.92 -0.70 2.88
CA GLU A 76 -6.65 -1.66 1.81
C GLU A 76 -7.72 -1.57 0.72
N LYS A 77 -9.00 -1.55 1.09
CA LYS A 77 -10.11 -1.37 0.17
C LYS A 77 -9.98 -0.04 -0.59
N ILE A 78 -9.73 1.06 0.11
CA ILE A 78 -9.48 2.37 -0.48
C ILE A 78 -8.25 2.33 -1.40
N PHE A 79 -7.16 1.66 -1.00
CA PHE A 79 -5.99 1.52 -1.87
C PHE A 79 -6.35 0.74 -3.14
N ASN A 80 -7.08 -0.36 -3.02
CA ASN A 80 -7.48 -1.22 -4.13
C ASN A 80 -8.44 -0.50 -5.11
N GLU A 81 -9.37 0.29 -4.58
CA GLU A 81 -10.31 1.13 -5.34
C GLU A 81 -9.59 2.27 -6.08
N ARG A 82 -8.45 2.72 -5.56
CA ARG A 82 -7.62 3.76 -6.19
C ARG A 82 -6.72 3.24 -7.31
N VAL A 83 -6.54 1.93 -7.47
CA VAL A 83 -5.76 1.36 -8.59
C VAL A 83 -6.71 0.94 -9.71
N LYS A 84 -6.84 1.81 -10.70
CA LYS A 84 -7.69 1.62 -11.88
C LYS A 84 -6.86 1.16 -13.08
N LEU A 85 -7.53 0.52 -14.04
CA LEU A 85 -6.98 0.16 -15.34
C LEU A 85 -7.81 0.86 -16.41
N LYS A 86 -7.17 1.38 -17.45
CA LYS A 86 -7.86 1.94 -18.62
C LYS A 86 -6.98 1.79 -19.86
N ARG A 87 -7.58 1.47 -21.00
CA ARG A 87 -6.84 1.43 -22.26
C ARG A 87 -6.47 2.83 -22.70
N ALA A 88 -5.32 2.98 -23.35
CA ALA A 88 -4.86 4.25 -23.90
C ALA A 88 -5.77 4.84 -24.99
N TYR A 89 -6.67 4.01 -25.52
CA TYR A 89 -7.64 4.35 -26.56
C TYR A 89 -8.98 4.84 -25.99
N GLU A 90 -9.18 4.72 -24.68
CA GLU A 90 -10.34 5.25 -23.99
C GLU A 90 -10.07 6.69 -23.54
N SER A 91 -11.10 7.54 -23.64
CA SER A 91 -11.00 8.94 -23.23
C SER A 91 -10.65 9.06 -21.73
N PRO A 92 -9.78 10.02 -21.36
CA PRO A 92 -9.56 10.35 -19.95
C PRO A 92 -10.87 10.73 -19.26
N ALA A 93 -11.05 10.27 -18.02
CA ALA A 93 -12.18 10.63 -17.18
C ALA A 93 -11.73 11.40 -15.93
N ALA A 94 -12.61 12.22 -15.38
CA ALA A 94 -12.29 13.06 -14.22
C ALA A 94 -11.90 12.26 -12.97
N ASP A 95 -12.35 11.02 -12.87
CA ASP A 95 -12.06 10.11 -11.76
C ASP A 95 -10.83 9.21 -12.01
N ASP A 96 -10.13 9.35 -13.14
CA ASP A 96 -8.90 8.59 -13.44
C ASP A 96 -7.76 8.92 -12.46
N GLY A 97 -7.81 10.08 -11.81
CA GLY A 97 -6.71 10.60 -11.00
C GLY A 97 -5.44 10.73 -11.83
N LYS A 98 -4.30 10.30 -11.31
CA LYS A 98 -3.05 10.30 -12.08
C LYS A 98 -3.05 9.17 -13.12
N ARG A 99 -2.82 9.51 -14.38
CA ARG A 99 -2.72 8.55 -15.48
C ARG A 99 -1.26 8.18 -15.71
N VAL A 100 -0.93 6.91 -15.43
CA VAL A 100 0.42 6.38 -15.51
C VAL A 100 0.50 5.35 -16.63
N LEU A 101 1.23 5.66 -17.69
CA LEU A 101 1.51 4.70 -18.76
C LEU A 101 2.50 3.65 -18.26
N VAL A 102 2.09 2.39 -18.30
CA VAL A 102 2.87 1.23 -17.83
C VAL A 102 3.33 0.32 -18.96
N ASP A 103 3.02 0.67 -20.21
CA ASP A 103 3.66 0.03 -21.37
C ASP A 103 5.08 0.57 -21.59
N ARG A 104 5.97 -0.29 -22.07
CA ARG A 104 7.31 0.12 -22.53
C ARG A 104 7.23 1.03 -23.76
N LEU A 105 6.25 0.81 -24.62
CA LEU A 105 6.06 1.51 -25.89
C LEU A 105 4.90 2.50 -25.78
N TRP A 106 5.03 3.63 -26.46
CA TRP A 106 3.93 4.57 -26.57
C TRP A 106 2.78 3.94 -27.40
N PRO A 107 1.50 4.09 -26.98
CA PRO A 107 0.36 3.57 -27.70
C PRO A 107 0.31 4.09 -29.14
N ARG A 108 0.15 3.19 -30.11
CA ARG A 108 0.13 3.58 -31.53
C ARG A 108 -1.10 4.44 -31.84
N GLY A 109 -0.90 5.52 -32.60
CA GLY A 109 -1.98 6.39 -33.06
C GLY A 109 -2.55 7.32 -32.00
N VAL A 110 -2.07 7.28 -30.76
CA VAL A 110 -2.53 8.15 -29.67
C VAL A 110 -1.60 9.36 -29.56
N LYS A 111 -2.13 10.58 -29.57
CA LYS A 111 -1.31 11.78 -29.34
C LYS A 111 -1.05 11.98 -27.85
N LYS A 112 0.12 12.52 -27.50
CA LYS A 112 0.48 12.84 -26.10
C LYS A 112 -0.55 13.75 -25.41
N THR A 113 -1.06 14.73 -26.13
CA THR A 113 -2.08 15.68 -25.63
C THR A 113 -3.44 15.03 -25.40
N GLU A 114 -3.80 14.04 -26.21
CA GLU A 114 -5.09 13.32 -26.11
C GLU A 114 -5.04 12.22 -25.03
N ALA A 115 -3.87 11.61 -24.83
CA ALA A 115 -3.68 10.53 -23.86
C ALA A 115 -3.76 10.99 -22.39
N ALA A 116 -3.52 12.28 -22.14
CA ALA A 116 -3.44 12.87 -20.80
C ALA A 116 -2.59 12.03 -19.82
N ILE A 117 -1.38 11.61 -20.23
CA ILE A 117 -0.47 10.82 -19.40
C ILE A 117 0.38 11.73 -18.54
N ASP A 118 0.27 11.60 -17.21
CA ASP A 118 1.06 12.36 -16.23
C ASP A 118 2.46 11.77 -16.06
N HIS A 119 2.56 10.44 -16.08
CA HIS A 119 3.81 9.72 -15.86
C HIS A 119 3.95 8.53 -16.82
N TRP A 120 5.15 8.31 -17.33
CA TRP A 120 5.49 7.13 -18.12
C TRP A 120 6.52 6.28 -17.38
N MET A 121 6.06 5.25 -16.68
CA MET A 121 6.89 4.41 -15.81
C MET A 121 7.36 3.18 -16.58
N LYS A 122 8.21 3.40 -17.59
CA LYS A 122 8.73 2.33 -18.45
C LYS A 122 9.33 1.18 -17.64
N GLU A 123 10.09 1.49 -16.59
CA GLU A 123 10.74 0.48 -15.75
C GLU A 123 9.78 -0.49 -15.06
N LEU A 124 8.50 -0.13 -14.95
CA LEU A 124 7.46 -1.03 -14.47
C LEU A 124 6.74 -1.77 -15.60
N ALA A 125 7.21 -1.71 -16.84
CA ALA A 125 6.73 -2.50 -17.97
C ALA A 125 7.59 -3.76 -18.14
N PRO A 126 7.06 -4.85 -18.74
CA PRO A 126 7.88 -6.01 -19.04
C PRO A 126 9.05 -5.65 -19.95
N SER A 127 10.15 -6.38 -19.83
CA SER A 127 11.30 -6.24 -20.70
C SER A 127 10.92 -6.51 -22.16
N THR A 128 11.70 -5.98 -23.11
CA THR A 128 11.49 -6.24 -24.53
C THR A 128 11.55 -7.74 -24.84
N ALA A 129 12.42 -8.48 -24.16
CA ALA A 129 12.55 -9.93 -24.32
C ALA A 129 11.29 -10.64 -23.81
N LEU A 130 10.83 -10.33 -22.60
CA LEU A 130 9.65 -10.95 -22.02
C LEU A 130 8.37 -10.63 -22.80
N ARG A 131 8.19 -9.36 -23.23
CA ARG A 131 7.07 -8.94 -24.06
C ARG A 131 7.01 -9.71 -25.39
N LYS A 132 8.15 -9.87 -26.07
CA LYS A 132 8.24 -10.64 -27.32
C LYS A 132 7.96 -12.13 -27.08
N TRP A 133 8.47 -12.68 -25.98
CA TRP A 133 8.26 -14.08 -25.63
C TRP A 133 6.80 -14.37 -25.28
N PHE A 134 6.13 -13.48 -24.53
CA PHE A 134 4.72 -13.64 -24.22
C PHE A 134 3.87 -13.60 -25.48
N GLY A 135 4.10 -12.61 -26.35
CA GLY A 135 3.44 -12.54 -27.66
C GLY A 135 1.91 -12.49 -27.60
N HIS A 136 1.33 -12.17 -26.45
CA HIS A 136 -0.11 -12.28 -26.15
C HIS A 136 -0.68 -13.70 -26.33
N ASP A 137 0.14 -14.74 -26.12
CA ASP A 137 -0.29 -16.14 -26.12
C ASP A 137 -0.90 -16.51 -24.76
N PRO A 138 -2.23 -16.77 -24.66
CA PRO A 138 -2.87 -17.11 -23.39
C PRO A 138 -2.29 -18.36 -22.73
N ALA A 139 -1.76 -19.31 -23.51
CA ALA A 139 -1.13 -20.52 -22.96
C ALA A 139 0.15 -20.20 -22.17
N ARG A 140 0.76 -19.04 -22.42
CA ARG A 140 1.96 -18.56 -21.72
C ARG A 140 1.62 -17.63 -20.55
N TRP A 141 0.35 -17.33 -20.32
CA TRP A 141 -0.07 -16.32 -19.34
C TRP A 141 0.49 -16.57 -17.94
N GLU A 142 0.30 -17.78 -17.39
CA GLU A 142 0.77 -18.11 -16.05
C GLU A 142 2.28 -17.92 -15.87
N GLU A 143 3.04 -18.31 -16.87
CA GLU A 143 4.49 -18.16 -16.87
C GLU A 143 4.92 -16.70 -17.11
N PHE A 144 4.19 -15.96 -17.95
CA PHE A 144 4.38 -14.52 -18.10
C PHE A 144 4.18 -13.79 -16.78
N ARG A 145 3.12 -14.09 -16.02
CA ARG A 145 2.88 -13.50 -14.69
C ARG A 145 4.06 -13.74 -13.75
N ARG A 146 4.57 -14.97 -13.68
CA ARG A 146 5.72 -15.33 -12.83
C ARG A 146 6.99 -14.57 -13.22
N ARG A 147 7.35 -14.61 -14.51
CA ARG A 147 8.57 -13.94 -15.01
C ARG A 147 8.49 -12.43 -14.84
N TYR A 148 7.33 -11.86 -15.12
CA TYR A 148 7.14 -10.43 -15.01
C TYR A 148 7.19 -9.96 -13.55
N ALA A 149 6.61 -10.72 -12.61
CA ALA A 149 6.74 -10.43 -11.19
C ALA A 149 8.21 -10.44 -10.72
N ALA A 150 9.05 -11.32 -11.28
CA ALA A 150 10.48 -11.31 -11.02
C ALA A 150 11.17 -10.06 -11.60
N GLU A 151 10.84 -9.63 -12.82
CA GLU A 151 11.36 -8.37 -13.38
C GLU A 151 10.97 -7.15 -12.53
N ILE A 152 9.72 -7.09 -12.05
CA ILE A 152 9.26 -6.00 -11.17
C ILE A 152 10.01 -5.99 -9.83
N HIS A 153 10.45 -7.14 -9.34
CA HIS A 153 11.22 -7.23 -8.09
C HIS A 153 12.57 -6.52 -8.18
N GLU A 154 13.14 -6.37 -9.37
CA GLU A 154 14.38 -5.63 -9.59
C GLU A 154 14.15 -4.10 -9.63
N HIS A 155 12.89 -3.66 -9.68
CA HIS A 155 12.49 -2.25 -9.82
C HIS A 155 11.68 -1.73 -8.61
N ARG A 156 12.07 -2.16 -7.40
CA ARG A 156 11.36 -1.82 -6.14
C ARG A 156 11.17 -0.32 -5.93
N ASP A 157 12.18 0.50 -6.23
CA ASP A 157 12.08 1.96 -6.05
C ASP A 157 10.97 2.58 -6.92
N GLN A 158 10.81 2.08 -8.15
CA GLN A 158 9.75 2.54 -9.04
C GLN A 158 8.39 2.06 -8.57
N LEU A 159 8.32 0.82 -8.07
CA LEU A 159 7.09 0.27 -7.50
C LEU A 159 6.66 1.06 -6.25
N ASP A 160 7.60 1.45 -5.40
CA ASP A 160 7.34 2.23 -4.19
C ASP A 160 6.94 3.67 -4.52
N ARG A 161 7.53 4.27 -5.56
CA ARG A 161 7.06 5.55 -6.10
C ARG A 161 5.61 5.45 -6.58
N LEU A 162 5.24 4.40 -7.30
CA LEU A 162 3.87 4.17 -7.76
C LEU A 162 2.91 3.98 -6.58
N ARG A 163 3.28 3.18 -5.57
CA ARG A 163 2.52 3.05 -4.32
C ARG A 163 2.35 4.38 -3.59
N GLY A 164 3.38 5.22 -3.58
CA GLY A 164 3.32 6.58 -3.03
C GLY A 164 2.24 7.43 -3.71
N MET A 165 2.17 7.38 -5.05
CA MET A 165 1.13 8.08 -5.81
C MET A 165 -0.28 7.56 -5.48
N ILE A 166 -0.46 6.24 -5.38
CA ILE A 166 -1.75 5.62 -5.03
C ILE A 166 -2.22 6.01 -3.61
N ARG A 167 -1.28 6.18 -2.67
CA ARG A 167 -1.61 6.66 -1.31
C ARG A 167 -2.11 8.10 -1.30
N GLN A 168 -1.70 8.92 -2.26
CA GLN A 168 -2.12 10.33 -2.38
C GLN A 168 -3.48 10.47 -3.09
N GLY A 169 -3.85 9.55 -3.98
CA GLY A 169 -5.12 9.61 -4.70
C GLY A 169 -5.30 8.47 -5.70
N ALA A 170 -6.35 8.54 -6.52
CA ALA A 170 -6.58 7.58 -7.59
C ALA A 170 -5.43 7.60 -8.62
N VAL A 171 -5.06 6.42 -9.09
CA VAL A 171 -4.09 6.20 -10.15
C VAL A 171 -4.67 5.24 -11.16
N THR A 172 -4.68 5.64 -12.42
CA THR A 172 -5.06 4.80 -13.55
C THR A 172 -3.82 4.31 -14.26
N LEU A 173 -3.60 2.99 -14.24
CA LEU A 173 -2.56 2.35 -15.05
C LEU A 173 -3.08 2.26 -16.48
N VAL A 174 -2.41 2.98 -17.38
CA VAL A 174 -2.79 3.07 -18.78
C VAL A 174 -1.96 2.08 -19.60
N TYR A 175 -2.65 1.31 -20.45
CA TYR A 175 -2.06 0.26 -21.27
C TYR A 175 -2.66 0.21 -22.69
N SER A 176 -1.97 -0.43 -23.63
CA SER A 176 -2.31 -0.41 -25.07
C SER A 176 -2.82 -1.76 -25.58
N ALA A 177 -2.70 -2.82 -24.78
CA ALA A 177 -3.15 -4.16 -25.19
C ALA A 177 -4.64 -4.15 -25.58
N HIS A 178 -5.00 -4.98 -26.56
CA HIS A 178 -6.40 -5.23 -26.90
C HIS A 178 -7.04 -6.22 -25.94
N ASP A 179 -6.28 -7.24 -25.51
CA ASP A 179 -6.71 -8.17 -24.47
C ASP A 179 -6.68 -7.46 -23.10
N GLU A 180 -7.87 -7.24 -22.55
CA GLU A 180 -8.07 -6.55 -21.27
C GLU A 180 -7.82 -7.47 -20.06
N ALA A 181 -7.83 -8.79 -20.26
CA ALA A 181 -7.63 -9.78 -19.21
C ALA A 181 -6.16 -10.24 -19.11
N HIS A 182 -5.45 -10.35 -20.23
CA HIS A 182 -4.08 -10.88 -20.28
C HIS A 182 -3.07 -9.83 -20.79
N ASN A 183 -2.78 -8.84 -19.94
CA ASN A 183 -1.79 -7.80 -20.21
C ASN A 183 -0.96 -7.45 -18.96
N ASP A 184 0.13 -6.73 -19.18
CA ASP A 184 1.07 -6.30 -18.15
C ASP A 184 0.45 -5.39 -17.08
N ALA A 185 -0.50 -4.52 -17.43
CA ALA A 185 -1.14 -3.65 -16.44
C ALA A 185 -2.00 -4.45 -15.45
N VAL A 186 -2.65 -5.53 -15.90
CA VAL A 186 -3.37 -6.47 -15.02
C VAL A 186 -2.41 -7.12 -14.02
N VAL A 187 -1.27 -7.64 -14.49
CA VAL A 187 -0.28 -8.27 -13.58
C VAL A 187 0.33 -7.25 -12.62
N LEU A 188 0.68 -6.06 -13.10
CA LEU A 188 1.24 -5.00 -12.26
C LEU A 188 0.24 -4.58 -11.18
N ARG A 189 -1.04 -4.47 -11.52
CA ARG A 189 -2.12 -4.26 -10.55
C ARG A 189 -2.16 -5.40 -9.54
N GLU A 190 -2.14 -6.66 -9.96
CA GLU A 190 -2.10 -7.80 -9.02
C GLU A 190 -0.91 -7.70 -8.04
N ILE A 191 0.30 -7.35 -8.54
CA ILE A 191 1.50 -7.19 -7.71
C ILE A 191 1.32 -6.08 -6.67
N LEU A 192 0.76 -4.93 -7.09
CA LEU A 192 0.48 -3.79 -6.20
C LEU A 192 -0.50 -4.15 -5.08
N LEU A 193 -1.46 -5.04 -5.36
CA LEU A 193 -2.49 -5.46 -4.42
C LEU A 193 -2.04 -6.63 -3.52
N ARG A 194 -1.07 -7.45 -3.95
CA ARG A 194 -0.59 -8.64 -3.21
C ARG A 194 0.54 -8.37 -2.22
N HIS A 195 1.42 -7.40 -2.48
CA HIS A 195 2.62 -7.18 -1.66
C HIS A 195 2.53 -5.92 -0.79
N ARG A 196 2.42 -6.14 0.53
CA ARG A 196 2.92 -5.24 1.59
C ARG A 196 4.10 -5.91 2.27
#